data_AF-A0A2V8SXB0-F1
#
_entry.id   AF-A0A2V8SXB0-F1
#
_cell.length_a   1.000
_cell.length_b   1.000
_cell.length_c   1.000
_cell.angle_alpha   90.00
_cell.angle_beta   90.00
_cell.angle_gamma   90.00
#
_symmetry.space_group_name_H-M   'P 1'
#
loop_
_entity.id
_entity.type
_entity.pdbx_description
1 polymer ?
#
loop_
_entity_poly.entity_id
_entity_poly.type
_entity_poly.pdbx_seq_one_letter_code
_entity_poly.pdbx_strand_id
1 'polypeptide(L)'
;MLKDVISSSADTKAETNLTKALDKEAEDLILNSLLRKLPKMNGVERLAVFSEERGIFTYPDDLDPNDAEWVAFIDPVDGTEFAESLQGGWCLLALYNRNSNCVEAAVAGDIFLNRL
;
A
#
# COMPACT_ATOMS: atom_id res chain seq x y z
N MET A 1 9.80 -9.84 26.74
CA MET A 1 8.40 -9.38 26.58
C MET A 1 8.45 -8.05 25.86
N LEU A 2 7.63 -7.83 24.82
CA LEU A 2 7.63 -6.58 24.03
C LEU A 2 7.35 -5.32 24.87
N LYS A 3 6.73 -5.48 26.06
CA LYS A 3 6.38 -4.39 26.96
C LYS A 3 7.59 -3.64 27.54
N ASP A 4 8.74 -4.30 27.66
CA ASP A 4 9.94 -3.71 28.28
C ASP A 4 10.79 -2.92 27.29
N VAL A 5 10.53 -3.06 25.98
CA VAL A 5 11.22 -2.29 24.92
C VAL A 5 10.57 -0.91 24.73
N ILE A 6 9.30 -0.78 25.13
CA ILE A 6 8.48 0.43 24.94
C ILE A 6 8.75 1.48 26.03
N SER A 7 9.33 1.09 27.17
CA SER A 7 9.45 1.95 28.35
C SER A 7 10.77 2.72 28.49
N SER A 8 11.69 2.65 27.53
CA SER A 8 13.04 3.25 27.69
C SER A 8 13.47 4.28 26.64
N SER A 9 12.58 4.80 25.78
CA SER A 9 12.96 5.85 24.82
C SER A 9 11.97 7.00 24.78
N ALA A 10 12.24 7.97 25.63
CA ALA A 10 11.95 9.40 25.47
C ALA A 10 11.20 9.80 24.18
N ASP A 11 9.89 9.92 24.34
CA ASP A 11 9.06 11.07 23.97
C ASP A 11 9.17 11.64 22.54
N THR A 12 8.05 11.51 21.82
CA THR A 12 7.59 12.29 20.64
C THR A 12 8.18 12.04 19.25
N LYS A 13 9.23 11.23 19.07
CA LYS A 13 9.73 10.88 17.72
C LYS A 13 9.66 9.39 17.34
N ALA A 14 9.42 8.49 18.29
CA ALA A 14 9.45 7.05 18.04
C ALA A 14 8.12 6.51 17.48
N GLU A 15 6.98 7.01 17.95
CA GLU A 15 5.64 6.53 17.58
C GLU A 15 5.28 6.89 16.13
N THR A 16 5.57 8.13 15.70
CA THR A 16 5.47 8.54 14.29
C THR A 16 6.42 7.76 13.38
N ASN A 17 7.48 7.18 13.94
CA ASN A 17 8.46 6.41 13.18
C ASN A 17 7.99 4.98 12.94
N LEU A 18 7.32 4.35 13.91
CA LEU A 18 6.91 2.95 13.80
C LEU A 18 5.75 2.78 12.82
N THR A 19 4.69 3.59 12.93
CA THR A 19 3.56 3.54 12.00
C THR A 19 4.03 3.76 10.56
N LYS A 20 4.85 4.80 10.33
CA LYS A 20 5.42 5.08 9.01
C LYS A 20 6.37 4.00 8.51
N ALA A 21 7.15 3.39 9.39
CA ALA A 21 8.05 2.30 9.01
C ALA A 21 7.26 1.06 8.58
N LEU A 22 6.18 0.72 9.29
CA LEU A 22 5.30 -0.39 8.95
C LEU A 22 4.53 -0.12 7.67
N ASP A 23 4.01 1.09 7.50
CA ASP A 23 3.29 1.49 6.29
C ASP A 23 4.18 1.40 5.04
N LYS A 24 5.39 1.94 5.15
CA LYS A 24 6.41 1.81 4.10
C LYS A 24 6.78 0.36 3.79
N GLU A 25 6.94 -0.48 4.81
CA GLU A 25 7.28 -1.90 4.60
C GLU A 25 6.13 -2.67 3.93
N ALA A 26 4.89 -2.38 4.33
CA ALA A 26 3.69 -2.92 3.69
C ALA A 26 3.62 -2.47 2.21
N GLU A 27 3.88 -1.19 1.95
CA GLU A 27 3.89 -0.64 0.61
C GLU A 27 4.93 -1.33 -0.27
N ASP A 28 6.16 -1.46 0.23
CA ASP A 28 7.25 -2.13 -0.49
C ASP A 28 6.87 -3.57 -0.87
N LEU A 29 6.21 -4.31 0.01
CA LEU A 29 5.75 -5.68 -0.26
C LEU A 29 4.65 -5.73 -1.32
N ILE A 30 3.67 -4.82 -1.25
CA ILE A 30 2.58 -4.71 -2.23
C ILE A 30 3.16 -4.37 -3.60
N LEU A 31 4.01 -3.35 -3.69
CA LEU A 31 4.61 -2.88 -4.93
C LEU A 31 5.49 -3.94 -5.58
N ASN A 32 6.35 -4.59 -4.80
CA ASN A 32 7.18 -5.69 -5.30
C ASN A 32 6.35 -6.83 -5.89
N SER A 33 5.20 -7.13 -5.28
CA SER A 33 4.30 -8.18 -5.76
C SER A 33 3.54 -7.75 -7.02
N LEU A 34 2.99 -6.53 -7.01
CA LEU A 34 2.23 -5.93 -8.08
C LEU A 34 3.08 -5.80 -9.36
N LEU A 35 4.24 -5.16 -9.27
CA LEU A 35 5.13 -4.91 -10.41
C LEU A 35 5.80 -6.19 -10.93
N ARG A 36 5.95 -7.22 -10.09
CA ARG A 36 6.45 -8.53 -10.53
C ARG A 36 5.45 -9.29 -11.41
N LYS A 37 4.14 -9.03 -11.24
CA LYS A 37 3.04 -9.83 -11.81
C LYS A 37 2.24 -9.09 -12.87
N LEU A 38 1.67 -7.92 -12.54
CA LEU A 38 0.72 -7.23 -13.41
C LEU A 38 1.30 -6.93 -14.80
N PRO A 39 2.51 -6.38 -14.94
CA PRO A 39 3.03 -6.08 -16.27
C PRO A 39 3.37 -7.30 -17.13
N LYS A 40 3.34 -8.50 -16.55
CA LYS A 40 3.50 -9.78 -17.27
C LYS A 40 2.17 -10.40 -17.65
N MET A 41 1.06 -9.83 -17.20
CA MET A 41 -0.28 -10.21 -17.63
C MET A 41 -0.56 -9.45 -18.92
N ASN A 42 -0.97 -10.18 -19.96
CA ASN A 42 -1.37 -9.57 -21.22
C ASN A 42 -2.47 -8.54 -20.95
N GLY A 43 -2.24 -7.32 -21.43
CA GLY A 43 -3.18 -6.20 -21.32
C GLY A 43 -2.99 -5.29 -20.12
N VAL A 44 -1.96 -5.47 -19.26
CA VAL A 44 -1.67 -4.57 -18.11
C VAL A 44 -0.24 -4.00 -18.19
N GLU A 45 0.24 -3.73 -19.41
CA GLU A 45 1.63 -3.33 -19.65
C GLU A 45 1.90 -1.84 -19.36
N ARG A 46 0.84 -1.02 -19.32
CA ARG A 46 0.90 0.44 -19.15
C ARG A 46 0.16 0.86 -17.89
N LEU A 47 0.87 0.81 -16.78
CA LEU A 47 0.32 0.94 -15.44
C LEU A 47 0.84 2.22 -14.78
N ALA A 48 -0.06 3.02 -14.20
CA ALA A 48 0.29 4.01 -13.19
C ALA A 48 -0.02 3.44 -11.82
N VAL A 49 0.81 3.76 -10.83
CA VAL A 49 0.61 3.39 -9.44
C VAL A 49 0.55 4.66 -8.61
N PHE A 50 -0.52 4.81 -7.85
CA PHE A 50 -0.74 5.87 -6.89
C PHE A 50 -0.46 5.29 -5.52
N SER A 51 0.73 5.59 -5.02
CA SER A 51 1.22 5.17 -3.71
C SER A 51 1.18 6.35 -2.75
N GLU A 52 0.84 6.08 -1.49
CA GLU A 52 0.79 7.09 -0.45
C GLU A 52 2.21 7.61 -0.12
N GLU A 53 3.17 6.69 0.08
CA GLU A 53 4.51 7.05 0.56
C GLU A 53 5.49 7.46 -0.56
N ARG A 54 5.36 6.87 -1.75
CA ARG A 54 6.24 7.12 -2.91
C ARG A 54 5.64 8.06 -3.95
N GLY A 55 4.37 8.41 -3.83
CA GLY A 55 3.65 9.23 -4.79
C GLY A 55 3.31 8.46 -6.08
N ILE A 56 3.21 9.18 -7.20
CA ILE A 56 2.79 8.60 -8.48
C ILE A 56 4.02 8.14 -9.27
N PHE A 57 4.02 6.89 -9.71
CA PHE A 57 5.01 6.35 -10.63
C PHE A 57 4.36 5.40 -11.63
N THR A 58 5.10 4.99 -12.66
CA THR A 58 4.57 4.24 -13.80
C THR A 58 5.38 2.99 -14.09
N TYR A 59 4.76 2.07 -14.83
CA TYR A 59 5.43 0.97 -15.51
C TYR A 59 4.95 0.93 -16.98
N PRO A 60 5.87 0.93 -17.95
CA PRO A 60 7.31 1.14 -17.79
C PRO A 60 7.64 2.54 -17.25
N ASP A 61 8.83 2.73 -16.67
CA ASP A 61 9.21 3.96 -15.94
C ASP A 61 9.21 5.24 -16.82
N ASP A 62 9.28 5.10 -18.14
CA ASP A 62 9.27 6.19 -19.11
C ASP A 62 7.85 6.59 -19.58
N LEU A 63 6.82 5.89 -19.10
CA LEU A 63 5.43 6.18 -19.40
C LEU A 63 4.95 7.45 -18.68
N ASP A 64 4.31 8.37 -19.40
CA ASP A 64 3.56 9.48 -18.79
C ASP A 64 2.37 8.92 -17.99
N PRO A 65 2.18 9.28 -16.70
CA PRO A 65 1.04 8.82 -15.90
C PRO A 65 -0.34 9.09 -16.54
N ASN A 66 -0.47 10.09 -17.40
CA ASN A 66 -1.71 10.40 -18.13
C ASN A 66 -1.97 9.42 -19.29
N ASP A 67 -0.91 8.80 -19.79
CA ASP A 67 -0.96 7.83 -20.88
C ASP A 67 -1.10 6.39 -20.39
N ALA A 68 -1.07 6.15 -19.07
CA ALA A 68 -1.34 4.84 -18.49
C ALA A 68 -2.77 4.39 -18.77
N GLU A 69 -2.95 3.13 -19.13
CA GLU A 69 -4.25 2.52 -19.39
C GLU A 69 -4.85 1.93 -18.11
N TRP A 70 -3.98 1.48 -17.21
CA TRP A 70 -4.32 0.95 -15.90
C TRP A 70 -3.81 1.85 -14.80
N VAL A 71 -4.57 1.92 -13.71
CA VAL A 71 -4.19 2.64 -12.51
C VAL A 71 -4.38 1.73 -11.31
N ALA A 72 -3.30 1.49 -10.56
CA ALA A 72 -3.37 0.86 -9.25
C ALA A 72 -3.39 1.96 -8.18
N PHE A 73 -4.41 1.94 -7.33
CA PHE A 73 -4.47 2.72 -6.10
C PHE A 73 -4.14 1.79 -4.96
N ILE A 74 -3.19 2.18 -4.12
CA ILE A 74 -2.83 1.42 -2.93
C ILE A 74 -2.91 2.31 -1.70
N ASP A 75 -3.41 1.72 -0.62
CA ASP A 75 -3.35 2.25 0.74
C ASP A 75 -2.77 1.12 1.58
N PRO A 76 -1.45 1.17 1.89
CA PRO A 76 -0.75 0.03 2.45
C PRO A 76 -1.30 -0.33 3.84
N VAL A 77 -1.58 0.68 4.67
CA VAL A 77 -2.27 0.55 5.95
C VAL A 77 -3.23 1.72 6.19
N ASP A 78 -4.49 1.53 5.80
CA ASP A 78 -5.60 2.41 6.19
C ASP A 78 -5.91 2.23 7.68
N GLY A 79 -6.17 3.33 8.37
CA GLY A 79 -6.34 3.37 9.82
C GLY A 79 -5.02 3.57 10.57
N THR A 80 -4.46 4.77 10.50
CA THR A 80 -3.14 5.18 11.02
C THR A 80 -2.90 4.91 12.53
N GLU A 81 -3.98 4.68 13.30
CA GLU A 81 -3.94 4.32 14.72
C GLU A 81 -3.72 2.80 14.97
N PHE A 82 -3.54 1.99 13.92
CA PHE A 82 -3.43 0.53 14.03
C PHE A 82 -2.25 0.07 14.89
N ALA A 83 -1.12 0.78 14.85
CA ALA A 83 0.09 0.39 15.55
C ALA A 83 -0.08 0.48 17.08
N GLU A 84 -0.89 1.43 17.54
CA GLU A 84 -1.16 1.68 18.95
C GLU A 84 -2.33 0.85 19.46
N SER A 85 -3.40 0.79 18.66
CA SER A 85 -4.65 0.14 19.06
C SER A 85 -4.68 -1.36 18.75
N LEU A 86 -3.75 -1.86 17.92
CA LEU A 86 -3.70 -3.24 17.42
C LEU A 86 -5.02 -3.73 16.82
N GLN A 87 -5.81 -2.80 16.27
CA GLN A 87 -7.10 -3.03 15.63
C GLN A 87 -7.31 -2.01 14.50
N GLY A 88 -8.27 -2.27 13.62
CA GLY A 88 -8.74 -1.29 12.64
C GLY A 88 -7.79 -0.98 11.48
N GLY A 89 -6.69 -1.73 11.33
CA GLY A 89 -5.76 -1.59 10.21
C GLY A 89 -6.17 -2.44 9.00
N TRP A 90 -6.27 -1.81 7.83
CA TRP A 90 -6.64 -2.47 6.57
C TRP A 90 -5.59 -2.22 5.50
N CYS A 91 -5.33 -3.23 4.67
CA CYS A 91 -4.53 -3.08 3.46
C CYS A 91 -5.49 -3.02 2.26
N LEU A 92 -5.46 -1.93 1.50
CA LEU A 92 -6.38 -1.69 0.41
C LEU A 92 -5.65 -1.58 -0.93
N LEU A 93 -6.23 -2.17 -1.97
CA LEU A 93 -5.76 -2.06 -3.33
C LEU A 93 -6.93 -2.03 -4.29
N ALA A 94 -6.92 -1.12 -5.26
CA ALA A 94 -7.87 -1.09 -6.36
C ALA A 94 -7.14 -1.00 -7.70
N LEU A 95 -7.60 -1.78 -8.69
CA LEU A 95 -7.12 -1.75 -10.06
C LEU A 95 -8.22 -1.19 -10.95
N TYR A 96 -7.96 -0.01 -11.50
CA TYR A 96 -8.86 0.73 -12.36
C TYR A 96 -8.37 0.70 -13.81
N ASN A 97 -9.31 0.47 -14.73
CA ASN A 97 -9.06 0.49 -16.17
C ASN A 97 -9.67 1.75 -16.77
N ARG A 98 -8.83 2.62 -17.34
CA ARG A 98 -9.28 3.88 -17.95
C ARG A 98 -10.09 3.66 -19.22
N ASN A 99 -9.79 2.62 -19.99
CA ASN A 99 -10.47 2.34 -21.26
C ASN A 99 -11.94 1.93 -21.03
N SER A 100 -12.20 1.12 -20.01
CA SER A 100 -13.56 0.72 -19.60
C SER A 100 -14.18 1.67 -18.57
N ASN A 101 -13.41 2.62 -18.03
CA ASN A 101 -13.80 3.53 -16.97
C ASN A 101 -14.41 2.81 -15.76
N CYS A 102 -13.76 1.74 -15.29
CA CYS A 102 -14.27 0.95 -14.18
C CYS A 102 -13.16 0.37 -13.29
N VAL A 103 -13.52 0.07 -12.04
CA VAL A 103 -12.67 -0.71 -11.13
C VAL A 103 -12.88 -2.19 -11.45
N GLU A 104 -11.84 -2.81 -12.02
CA GLU A 104 -11.87 -4.20 -12.48
C GLU A 104 -11.56 -5.19 -11.35
N ALA A 105 -10.79 -4.72 -10.35
CA ALA A 105 -10.50 -5.49 -9.15
C ALA A 105 -10.32 -4.56 -7.94
N ALA A 106 -10.79 -5.00 -6.78
CA ALA A 106 -10.51 -4.37 -5.50
C ALA A 106 -10.25 -5.44 -4.45
N VAL A 107 -9.27 -5.19 -3.58
CA VAL A 107 -8.88 -6.06 -2.48
C VAL A 107 -8.85 -5.22 -1.22
N ALA A 108 -9.47 -5.72 -0.16
CA ALA A 108 -9.39 -5.18 1.19
C ALA A 108 -9.02 -6.32 2.13
N GLY A 109 -7.86 -6.20 2.78
CA GLY A 109 -7.36 -7.16 3.75
C GLY A 109 -7.36 -6.56 5.15
N ASP A 110 -8.18 -7.11 6.05
CA ASP A 110 -8.12 -6.76 7.47
C ASP A 110 -6.90 -7.46 8.10
N ILE A 111 -5.97 -6.66 8.61
CA ILE A 111 -4.69 -7.11 9.18
C ILE A 111 -4.90 -7.90 10.49
N PHE A 112 -6.04 -7.68 11.15
CA PHE A 112 -6.37 -8.23 12.46
C PHE A 112 -7.50 -9.26 12.44
N LEU A 113 -8.02 -9.59 11.26
CA LEU A 113 -9.05 -10.61 11.10
C LEU A 113 -8.59 -11.94 11.73
N ASN A 114 -9.40 -12.50 12.63
CA ASN A 114 -9.15 -13.74 13.39
C ASN A 114 -8.14 -13.65 14.56
N ARG A 115 -8.00 -12.50 15.22
CA ARG A 115 -7.30 -12.40 16.51
C ARG A 115 -8.13 -12.77 17.75
N LEU A 116 -9.36 -13.27 17.58
CA LEU A 116 -10.25 -13.74 18.66
C LEU A 116 -10.24 -15.27 18.78
#